data_AF-A0A7Y6ZI93-F1
#
_entry.id   AF-A0A7Y6ZI93-F1
#
_cell.length_a   1.000
_cell.length_b   1.000
_cell.length_c   1.000
_cell.angle_alpha   90.00
_cell.angle_beta   90.00
_cell.angle_gamma   90.00
#
_symmetry.space_group_name_H-M   'P 1'
#
loop_
_entity.id
_entity.type
_entity.pdbx_description
1 polymer ?
#
loop_
_entity_poly.entity_id
_entity_poly.type
_entity_poly.pdbx_seq_one_letter_code
_entity_poly.pdbx_strand_id
1 'polypeptide(L)' 'ASIENVQIGENEISVNYEKSNSGLVIEVAQTEKKWGLSIEIPESYSKVKILGKEVSSDTQNGYRRILLTGAKVRIEASEN' A
#
# COMPACT_ATOMS: atom_id res chain seq x y z
N ALA A 1 10.70 -4.85 5.90
CA ALA A 1 11.09 -6.06 5.15
C ALA A 1 10.50 -5.97 3.75
N SER A 2 10.75 -6.93 2.88
CA SER A 2 10.29 -6.85 1.49
C SER A 2 9.72 -8.18 1.01
N ILE A 3 8.79 -8.07 0.07
CA ILE A 3 8.31 -9.17 -0.76
C ILE A 3 8.68 -8.77 -2.18
N GLU A 4 9.67 -9.44 -2.77
CA GLU A 4 10.24 -9.03 -4.06
C GLU A 4 9.99 -10.11 -5.12
N ASN A 5 9.84 -9.66 -6.37
CA ASN A 5 9.78 -10.51 -7.56
C ASN A 5 8.68 -11.58 -7.50
N VAL A 6 7.50 -11.24 -6.97
CA VAL A 6 6.36 -12.16 -6.96
C VAL A 6 5.75 -12.20 -8.36
N GLN A 7 5.95 -13.31 -9.06
CA GLN A 7 5.37 -13.52 -10.38
C GLN A 7 3.95 -14.10 -10.28
N ILE A 8 2.97 -13.41 -10.86
CA ILE A 8 1.59 -13.88 -11.02
C ILE A 8 1.17 -13.65 -12.46
N GLY A 9 1.06 -14.74 -13.24
CA GLY A 9 0.81 -14.62 -14.69
C GLY A 9 1.92 -13.81 -15.37
N GLU A 10 1.53 -12.75 -16.06
CA GLU A 10 2.43 -11.78 -16.73
C GLU A 10 2.94 -10.67 -15.78
N ASN A 11 2.38 -10.57 -14.57
CA ASN A 11 2.68 -9.48 -13.64
C ASN A 11 3.78 -9.89 -12.65
N GLU A 12 4.80 -9.05 -12.54
CA GLU A 12 5.79 -9.13 -11.48
C GLU A 12 5.49 -8.04 -10.47
N ILE A 13 5.33 -8.41 -9.20
CA ILE A 13 4.99 -7.50 -8.11
C ILE A 13 6.13 -7.46 -7.09
N SER A 14 6.56 -6.25 -6.74
CA SER A 14 7.50 -6.00 -5.66
C SER A 14 6.87 -5.05 -4.64
N VAL A 15 6.91 -5.43 -3.36
CA VAL A 15 6.38 -4.69 -2.24
C VAL A 15 7.49 -4.50 -1.21
N ASN A 16 7.89 -3.26 -1.00
CA ASN A 16 8.80 -2.88 0.06
C ASN A 16 8.01 -2.22 1.18
N TYR A 17 8.29 -2.60 2.42
CA TYR A 17 7.72 -1.91 3.58
C TYR A 17 8.79 -1.52 4.60
N GLU A 18 8.63 -0.30 5.10
CA GLU A 18 9.47 0.28 6.13
C GLU A 18 8.58 0.83 7.24
N LYS A 19 8.80 0.36 8.48
CA LYS A 19 8.14 0.91 9.67
C LYS A 19 9.18 1.70 10.45
N SER A 20 8.84 2.94 10.78
CA SER A 20 9.65 3.84 11.62
C SER A 20 8.80 4.43 12.75
N ASN A 21 9.41 5.25 13.61
CA ASN A 21 8.69 5.94 14.68
C ASN A 21 7.64 6.93 14.14
N SER A 22 7.75 7.36 12.88
CA SER A 22 6.82 8.30 12.24
C SER A 22 5.70 7.62 11.46
N GLY A 23 5.68 6.27 11.38
CA GLY A 23 4.63 5.52 10.70
C GLY A 23 5.15 4.36 9.83
N LEU A 24 4.34 4.01 8.83
CA LEU A 24 4.54 2.93 7.89
C LEU A 24 4.60 3.51 6.47
N VAL A 25 5.65 3.14 5.73
CA VAL A 25 5.78 3.41 4.30
C VAL A 25 5.71 2.09 3.55
N ILE A 26 4.85 2.02 2.54
CA ILE A 26 4.74 0.88 1.63
C ILE A 26 4.98 1.39 0.21
N GLU A 27 5.92 0.78 -0.48
CA GLU A 27 6.17 1.02 -1.90
C GLU A 27 5.83 -0.24 -2.69
N VAL A 28 4.94 -0.08 -3.66
CA VAL A 28 4.50 -1.16 -4.52
C VAL A 28 4.89 -0.85 -5.95
N ALA A 29 5.55 -1.81 -6.59
CA ALA A 29 5.84 -1.79 -8.01
C ALA A 29 5.19 -3.01 -8.68
N GLN A 30 4.62 -2.81 -9.86
CA GLN A 30 4.11 -3.89 -10.69
C GLN A 30 4.34 -3.63 -12.18
N THR A 31 4.57 -4.68 -12.97
CA THR A 31 4.75 -4.57 -14.43
C THR A 31 3.42 -4.33 -15.15
N GLU A 32 2.34 -4.98 -14.71
CA GLU A 32 1.00 -4.87 -15.30
C GLU A 32 0.16 -3.75 -14.65
N LYS A 33 0.26 -2.54 -15.20
CA LYS A 33 -0.33 -1.31 -14.62
C LYS A 33 -1.85 -1.32 -14.44
N LYS A 34 -2.57 -2.20 -15.16
CA LYS A 34 -4.03 -2.30 -15.08
C LYS A 34 -4.52 -3.23 -13.98
N TRP A 35 -3.62 -4.00 -13.35
CA TRP A 35 -3.99 -4.89 -12.27
C TRP A 35 -4.29 -4.11 -11.01
N GLY A 36 -5.41 -4.49 -10.37
CA GLY A 36 -5.82 -3.96 -9.08
C GLY A 36 -5.13 -4.70 -7.95
N LEU A 37 -4.48 -3.95 -7.06
CA LEU A 37 -3.91 -4.47 -5.83
C LEU A 37 -4.72 -3.94 -4.65
N SER A 38 -5.02 -4.81 -3.69
CA SER A 38 -5.73 -4.48 -2.45
C SER A 38 -4.77 -4.60 -1.29
N ILE A 39 -4.48 -3.48 -0.62
CA ILE A 39 -3.61 -3.43 0.55
C ILE A 39 -4.46 -3.06 1.76
N GLU A 40 -4.36 -3.86 2.82
CA GLU A 40 -5.08 -3.63 4.07
C GLU A 40 -4.10 -3.09 5.12
N ILE A 41 -4.41 -1.91 5.64
CA ILE A 41 -3.63 -1.22 6.67
C ILE A 41 -4.44 -1.22 7.97
N PRO A 42 -3.86 -1.59 9.13
CA PRO A 42 -4.58 -1.52 10.40
C PRO A 42 -5.16 -0.13 10.67
N GLU A 43 -6.35 -0.07 11.25
CA GLU A 43 -7.02 1.20 11.56
C GLU A 43 -6.28 2.07 12.59
N SER A 44 -5.30 1.51 13.29
CA SER A 44 -4.38 2.25 14.17
C SER A 44 -3.61 3.35 13.43
N TYR A 45 -3.39 3.19 12.12
CA TYR A 45 -2.88 4.26 11.27
C TYR A 45 -4.04 5.17 10.86
N SER A 46 -4.20 6.26 11.61
CA SER A 46 -5.32 7.21 11.49
C SER A 46 -5.25 8.04 10.21
N LYS A 47 -4.05 8.27 9.67
CA LYS A 47 -3.83 9.06 8.45
C LYS A 47 -3.13 8.21 7.41
N VAL A 48 -3.67 8.22 6.20
CA VAL A 48 -3.10 7.51 5.05
C VAL A 48 -3.01 8.45 3.86
N LYS A 49 -1.84 8.48 3.22
CA LYS A 49 -1.59 9.17 1.97
C LYS A 49 -1.22 8.17 0.89
N ILE A 50 -1.80 8.36 -0.30
CA ILE A 50 -1.46 7.62 -1.50
C ILE A 50 -0.87 8.63 -2.48
N LEU A 51 0.38 8.40 -2.92
CA LEU A 51 1.09 9.33 -3.79
C LEU A 51 1.07 10.78 -3.24
N GLY A 52 1.24 10.92 -1.92
CA GLY A 52 1.25 12.20 -1.21
C GLY A 52 -0.13 12.84 -0.98
N LYS A 53 -1.22 12.26 -1.51
CA LYS A 53 -2.58 12.75 -1.29
C LYS A 53 -3.24 11.98 -0.15
N GLU A 54 -3.71 12.70 0.85
CA GLU A 54 -4.48 12.11 1.94
C GLU A 54 -5.79 11.54 1.40
N VAL A 55 -6.12 10.32 1.82
CA VAL A 55 -7.34 9.63 1.39
C VAL A 55 -8.18 9.29 2.61
N SER A 56 -9.47 9.58 2.51
CA SER A 56 -10.46 8.98 3.41
C SER A 56 -10.91 7.65 2.80
N SER A 57 -10.95 6.62 3.62
CA SER A 57 -11.56 5.35 3.26
C SER A 57 -12.25 4.74 4.47
N ASP A 58 -13.27 3.93 4.23
CA ASP A 58 -13.97 3.27 5.32
C ASP A 58 -13.09 2.17 5.92
N THR A 59 -13.16 2.00 7.24
CA THR A 59 -12.54 0.86 7.93
C THR A 59 -13.55 -0.27 8.01
N GLN A 60 -13.09 -1.49 7.75
CA GLN A 60 -13.89 -2.70 7.90
C GLN A 60 -13.05 -3.73 8.65
N ASN A 61 -13.62 -4.33 9.70
CA ASN A 61 -12.98 -5.37 10.51
C ASN A 61 -11.60 -4.96 11.07
N GLY A 62 -11.40 -3.69 11.45
CA GLY A 62 -10.14 -3.19 11.99
C GLY A 62 -9.08 -2.82 10.94
N TYR A 63 -9.42 -2.88 9.65
CA TYR A 63 -8.51 -2.57 8.55
C TYR A 63 -9.10 -1.51 7.62
N ARG A 64 -8.22 -0.67 7.12
CA ARG A 64 -8.44 0.30 6.07
C ARG A 64 -7.96 -0.31 4.75
N ARG A 65 -8.88 -0.61 3.84
CA ARG A 65 -8.55 -1.21 2.53
C ARG A 65 -8.22 -0.13 1.51
N ILE A 66 -7.13 -0.32 0.80
CA ILE A 66 -6.64 0.56 -0.25
C ILE A 66 -6.63 -0.23 -1.55
N LEU A 67 -7.41 0.23 -2.52
CA LEU A 67 -7.40 -0.30 -3.88
C LEU A 67 -6.53 0.60 -4.75
N LEU A 68 -5.52 0.02 -5.39
CA LEU A 68 -4.58 0.76 -6.23
C LEU A 68 -4.33 0.05 -7.56
N THR A 69 -4.02 0.83 -8.58
CA THR A 69 -3.52 0.40 -9.89
C THR A 69 -2.30 1.26 -10.26
N GLY A 70 -1.62 0.93 -11.34
CA GLY A 70 -0.46 1.68 -11.83
C GLY A 70 0.87 0.98 -11.54
N ALA A 71 1.94 1.50 -12.16
CA ALA A 71 3.25 0.85 -12.16
C ALA A 71 3.99 0.97 -10.83
N LYS A 72 3.83 2.12 -10.15
CA LYS A 72 4.47 2.43 -8.88
C LYS A 72 3.52 3.24 -8.02
N VAL A 73 3.30 2.78 -6.79
CA VAL A 73 2.46 3.45 -5.81
C VAL A 73 3.20 3.50 -4.48
N ARG A 74 3.18 4.68 -3.85
CA ARG A 74 3.71 4.90 -2.50
C ARG A 74 2.54 5.18 -1.57
N ILE A 75 2.47 4.43 -0.48
CA ILE A 75 1.50 4.60 0.58
C ILE A 75 2.26 4.98 1.85
N GLU A 76 1.78 6.03 2.50
CA GLU A 76 2.34 6.55 3.74
C GLU A 76 1.23 6.57 4.78
N ALA A 77 1.42 5.84 5.86
CA ALA A 77 0.43 5.69 6.91
C ALA A 77 1.07 6.11 8.25
N SER A 78 0.39 6.93 9.04
CA SER A 78 0.90 7.36 10.35
C SER A 78 -0.14 7.13 11.44
N GLU A 79 0.36 6.72 12.60
CA GLU A 79 -0.38 6.75 13.87
C GLU A 79 -0.49 8.23 14.32
N ASN A 80 -1.51 8.59 15.10
CA ASN A 80 -1.66 9.95 15.64
C ASN A 80 -0.63 10.25 16.73
#